data_AF-A0A1N7EX42-F1
#
_entry.id   AF-A0A1N7EX42-F1
#
_cell.length_a   1.000
_cell.length_b   1.000
_cell.length_c   1.000
_cell.angle_alpha   90.00
_cell.angle_beta   90.00
_cell.angle_gamma   90.00
#
_symmetry.space_group_name_H-M   'P 1'
#
loop_
_entity.id
_entity.type
_entity.pdbx_description
1 polymer ?
#
loop_
_entity_poly.entity_id
_entity_poly.type
_entity_poly.pdbx_seq_one_letter_code
_entity_poly.pdbx_strand_id
1 'polypeptide(L)'
;MNYMSIVLPATLACVLTRRCAIEFWGEEALLLHDDGQPAALGLAAGLSALDADGRAVYWSRLIHEHLAPLFSTLAAAGGLAPKILWGNFVAIWDGAFARMDPDLSKDGFAEAHQWLEQVTVNNGRLKLRGLQRMVESPAPQICPCLPLRRHCCLHYQLHEPVEGQPPVLCESCPKLHRLPLAEQVSYLHYIYE
;
A
#
# COMPACT_ATOMS: atom_id res chain seq x y z
N MET A 1 -2.86 5.64 6.21
CA MET A 1 -2.57 4.50 7.11
C MET A 1 -1.07 4.52 7.37
N ASN A 2 -0.66 5.30 8.37
CA ASN A 2 0.75 5.65 8.61
C ASN A 2 1.61 4.43 8.96
N TYR A 3 0.99 3.38 9.50
CA TYR A 3 1.64 2.09 9.73
C TYR A 3 2.30 1.52 8.46
N MET A 4 1.56 1.43 7.35
CA MET A 4 2.06 0.79 6.13
C MET A 4 3.10 1.63 5.40
N SER A 5 3.07 2.96 5.55
CA SER A 5 4.12 3.83 5.00
C SER A 5 5.46 3.68 5.74
N ILE A 6 5.46 3.12 6.94
CA ILE A 6 6.69 2.79 7.69
C ILE A 6 7.09 1.35 7.41
N VAL A 7 6.17 0.42 7.61
CA VAL A 7 6.46 -1.02 7.59
C VAL A 7 6.81 -1.52 6.19
N LEU A 8 6.08 -1.10 5.15
CA LEU A 8 6.31 -1.65 3.82
C LEU A 8 7.66 -1.24 3.22
N PRO A 9 8.06 0.05 3.21
CA PRO A 9 9.38 0.44 2.71
C PRO A 9 10.52 -0.24 3.48
N ALA A 10 10.44 -0.30 4.82
CA ALA A 10 11.45 -0.98 5.63
C ALA A 10 11.55 -2.48 5.26
N THR A 11 10.41 -3.13 5.09
CA THR A 11 10.34 -4.54 4.69
C THR A 11 10.95 -4.76 3.31
N LEU A 12 10.56 -3.96 2.31
CA LEU A 12 11.06 -4.09 0.94
C LEU A 12 12.57 -3.85 0.88
N ALA A 13 13.08 -2.87 1.63
CA ALA A 13 14.52 -2.61 1.74
C ALA A 13 15.27 -3.81 2.35
N CYS A 14 14.75 -4.39 3.43
CA CYS A 14 15.38 -5.55 4.08
C CYS A 14 15.39 -6.77 3.16
N VAL A 15 14.23 -7.13 2.62
CA VAL A 15 14.07 -8.36 1.82
C VAL A 15 14.77 -8.27 0.47
N LEU A 16 14.60 -7.16 -0.26
CA LEU A 16 15.07 -7.05 -1.64
C LEU A 16 16.50 -6.55 -1.75
N THR A 17 16.99 -5.75 -0.79
CA THR A 17 18.34 -5.17 -0.87
C THR A 17 19.30 -5.77 0.14
N ARG A 18 18.85 -6.04 1.37
CA ARG A 18 19.72 -6.52 2.45
C ARG A 18 19.70 -8.04 2.61
N ARG A 19 18.79 -8.74 1.90
CA ARG A 19 18.60 -10.20 1.98
C ARG A 19 18.41 -10.65 3.43
N CYS A 20 17.55 -9.92 4.15
CA CYS A 20 17.13 -10.25 5.51
C CYS A 20 15.63 -10.01 5.71
N ALA A 21 15.08 -10.67 6.72
CA ALA A 21 13.67 -10.65 7.07
C ALA A 21 13.42 -9.82 8.33
N ILE A 22 12.30 -9.08 8.37
CA ILE A 22 11.75 -8.52 9.61
C ILE A 22 10.61 -9.41 10.08
N GLU A 23 10.75 -10.02 11.24
CA GLU A 23 9.73 -10.94 11.76
C GLU A 23 8.64 -10.20 12.55
N PHE A 24 7.56 -9.81 11.87
CA PHE A 24 6.45 -9.08 12.50
C PHE A 24 5.51 -9.94 13.36
N TRP A 25 5.63 -11.26 13.27
CA TRP A 25 4.87 -12.24 14.07
C TRP A 25 5.55 -12.60 15.40
N GLY A 26 6.76 -12.08 15.64
CA GLY A 26 7.51 -12.25 16.88
C GLY A 26 7.55 -10.97 17.73
N GLU A 27 8.43 -10.95 18.72
CA GLU A 27 8.60 -9.80 19.64
C GLU A 27 9.71 -8.83 19.21
N GLU A 28 10.41 -9.12 18.11
CA GLU A 28 11.62 -8.40 17.70
C GLU A 28 11.36 -7.10 16.92
N ALA A 29 10.14 -6.94 16.40
CA ALA A 29 9.71 -5.75 15.67
C ALA A 29 8.83 -4.89 16.57
N LEU A 30 9.33 -3.72 16.95
CA LEU A 30 8.62 -2.78 17.81
C LEU A 30 8.05 -1.62 16.99
N LEU A 31 6.74 -1.42 17.05
CA LEU A 31 6.14 -0.19 16.54
C LEU A 31 6.28 0.90 17.60
N LEU A 32 7.01 1.97 17.27
CA LEU A 32 7.10 3.16 18.10
C LEU A 32 5.97 4.11 17.71
N HIS A 33 5.32 4.68 18.73
CA HIS A 33 4.17 5.56 18.57
C HIS A 33 4.49 6.94 19.11
N ASP A 34 3.94 7.96 18.47
CA ASP A 34 3.86 9.32 18.98
C ASP A 34 2.40 9.76 18.95
N ASP A 35 1.85 10.13 20.11
CA ASP A 35 0.42 10.43 20.30
C ASP A 35 -0.54 9.40 19.65
N GLY A 36 -0.24 8.11 19.84
CA GLY A 36 -1.02 7.00 19.27
C GLY A 36 -0.88 6.81 17.76
N GLN A 37 -0.06 7.62 17.08
CA GLN A 37 0.26 7.47 15.66
C GLN A 37 1.54 6.64 15.48
N PRO A 38 1.58 5.72 14.50
CA PRO A 38 2.80 5.05 14.08
C PRO A 38 3.87 6.09 13.69
N ALA A 39 5.01 6.07 14.39
CA ALA A 39 6.10 7.02 14.19
C ALA A 39 7.35 6.35 13.60
N ALA A 40 7.73 5.18 14.11
CA ALA A 40 8.91 4.46 13.64
C ALA A 40 8.80 2.94 13.88
N LEU A 41 9.66 2.18 13.20
CA LEU A 41 9.84 0.75 13.42
C LEU A 41 11.21 0.51 14.07
N GLY A 42 11.19 0.06 15.33
CA GLY A 42 12.37 -0.45 16.02
C GLY A 42 12.61 -1.92 15.65
N LEU A 43 13.86 -2.26 15.36
CA LEU A 43 14.27 -3.60 14.97
C LEU A 43 15.35 -4.12 15.92
N ALA A 44 15.29 -5.39 16.29
CA ALA A 44 16.35 -6.05 17.02
C ALA A 44 17.68 -6.04 16.24
N ALA A 45 18.80 -6.12 16.97
CA ALA A 45 20.11 -6.27 16.37
C ALA A 45 20.24 -7.71 15.80
N GLY A 46 20.43 -7.83 14.48
CA GLY A 46 20.69 -9.10 13.82
C GLY A 46 19.44 -9.74 13.19
N LEU A 47 18.91 -9.11 12.14
CA LEU A 47 17.81 -9.67 11.34
C LEU A 47 18.18 -11.01 10.70
N SER A 48 17.23 -11.94 10.67
CA SER A 48 17.37 -13.26 10.02
C SER A 48 17.74 -13.10 8.55
N ALA A 49 18.78 -13.84 8.11
CA ALA A 49 19.13 -13.89 6.70
C ALA A 49 17.98 -14.50 5.88
N LEU A 50 17.76 -13.96 4.70
CA LEU A 50 16.70 -14.38 3.79
C LEU A 50 17.28 -14.55 2.39
N ASP A 51 17.31 -15.79 1.91
CA ASP A 51 17.69 -16.10 0.54
C ASP A 51 16.52 -15.87 -0.44
N ALA A 52 16.78 -16.05 -1.73
CA ALA A 52 15.78 -15.84 -2.77
C ALA A 52 14.60 -16.82 -2.64
N ASP A 53 14.88 -18.09 -2.32
CA ASP A 53 13.88 -19.15 -2.20
C ASP A 53 12.94 -18.92 -1.00
N GLY A 54 13.45 -18.33 0.08
CA GLY A 54 12.69 -17.96 1.26
C GLY A 54 11.75 -16.76 1.06
N ARG A 55 11.93 -15.94 0.02
CA ARG A 55 11.13 -14.70 -0.17
C ARG A 55 9.64 -14.96 -0.33
N ALA A 56 9.27 -15.96 -1.14
CA ALA A 56 7.86 -16.29 -1.36
C ALA A 56 7.18 -16.76 -0.06
N VAL A 57 7.90 -17.53 0.76
CA VAL A 57 7.43 -17.94 2.09
C VAL A 57 7.29 -16.72 3.00
N TYR A 58 8.30 -15.85 3.04
CA TYR A 58 8.26 -14.63 3.84
C TYR A 58 7.07 -13.74 3.48
N TRP A 59 6.80 -13.51 2.19
CA TRP A 59 5.65 -12.73 1.75
C TRP A 59 4.32 -13.35 2.18
N SER A 60 4.20 -14.68 2.10
CA SER A 60 3.04 -15.42 2.59
C SER A 60 2.82 -15.16 4.09
N ARG A 61 3.87 -15.31 4.90
CA ARG A 61 3.80 -15.06 6.36
C ARG A 61 3.45 -13.60 6.67
N LEU A 62 4.08 -12.64 6.00
CA LEU A 62 3.75 -11.21 6.15
C LEU A 62 2.26 -10.93 5.90
N ILE A 63 1.69 -11.53 4.85
CA ILE A 63 0.27 -11.34 4.53
C ILE A 63 -0.64 -12.06 5.53
N HIS A 64 -0.36 -13.33 5.83
CA HIS A 64 -1.30 -14.20 6.51
C HIS A 64 -1.14 -14.22 8.03
N GLU A 65 0.09 -14.18 8.53
CA GLU A 65 0.38 -14.21 9.98
C GLU A 65 0.38 -12.80 10.58
N HIS A 66 0.61 -11.76 9.78
CA HIS A 66 0.70 -10.38 10.28
C HIS A 66 -0.41 -9.46 9.77
N LEU A 67 -0.46 -9.20 8.46
CA LEU A 67 -1.40 -8.19 7.92
C LEU A 67 -2.86 -8.64 8.00
N ALA A 68 -3.16 -9.92 7.84
CA ALA A 68 -4.53 -10.44 7.94
C ALA A 68 -5.15 -10.28 9.34
N PRO A 69 -4.50 -10.70 10.45
CA PRO A 69 -5.03 -10.44 11.79
C PRO A 69 -5.07 -8.93 12.10
N LEU A 70 -4.03 -8.17 11.74
CA LEU A 70 -4.01 -6.71 11.92
C LEU A 70 -5.20 -6.04 11.23
N PHE A 71 -5.44 -6.33 9.96
CA PHE A 71 -6.54 -5.73 9.21
C PHE A 71 -7.89 -6.19 9.70
N SER A 72 -8.00 -7.41 10.23
CA SER A 72 -9.25 -7.88 10.86
C SER A 72 -9.56 -7.07 12.13
N THR A 73 -8.56 -6.85 12.98
CA THR A 73 -8.69 -6.01 14.19
C THR A 73 -9.05 -4.56 13.85
N LEU A 74 -8.33 -3.95 12.90
CA LEU A 74 -8.60 -2.57 12.47
C LEU A 74 -9.97 -2.42 11.81
N ALA A 75 -10.39 -3.40 11.01
CA ALA A 75 -11.71 -3.41 10.40
C ALA A 75 -12.83 -3.45 11.44
N ALA A 76 -12.69 -4.30 12.46
CA ALA A 76 -13.66 -4.41 13.55
C ALA A 76 -13.71 -3.13 14.39
N ALA A 77 -12.56 -2.60 14.80
CA ALA A 77 -12.48 -1.40 15.63
C ALA A 77 -12.96 -0.13 14.90
N GLY A 78 -12.65 -0.01 13.61
CA GLY A 78 -12.99 1.17 12.80
C GLY A 78 -14.31 1.07 12.04
N GLY A 79 -15.06 -0.04 12.14
CA GLY A 79 -16.28 -0.26 11.36
C GLY A 79 -16.04 -0.29 9.84
N LEU A 80 -14.86 -0.72 9.39
CA LEU A 80 -14.45 -0.72 7.99
C LEU A 80 -14.63 -2.10 7.35
N ALA A 81 -15.03 -2.13 6.08
CA ALA A 81 -15.01 -3.37 5.32
C ALA A 81 -13.54 -3.79 5.06
N PRO A 82 -13.12 -5.05 5.34
CA PRO A 82 -11.72 -5.49 5.17
C PRO A 82 -11.13 -5.23 3.78
N LYS A 83 -11.95 -5.28 2.73
CA LYS A 83 -11.56 -4.98 1.35
C LYS A 83 -10.98 -3.56 1.15
N ILE A 84 -11.32 -2.61 2.02
CA ILE A 84 -10.77 -1.25 2.01
C ILE A 84 -9.31 -1.27 2.46
N LEU A 85 -9.00 -1.96 3.57
CA LEU A 85 -7.64 -2.09 4.09
C LEU A 85 -6.74 -2.87 3.11
N TRP A 86 -7.24 -3.96 2.54
CA TRP A 86 -6.51 -4.68 1.48
C TRP A 86 -6.31 -3.85 0.22
N GLY A 87 -7.31 -3.06 -0.20
CA GLY A 87 -7.14 -2.12 -1.31
C GLY A 87 -6.11 -1.04 -1.01
N ASN A 88 -6.00 -0.60 0.26
CA ASN A 88 -4.95 0.30 0.72
C ASN A 88 -3.58 -0.34 0.65
N PHE A 89 -3.45 -1.59 1.08
CA PHE A 89 -2.20 -2.35 0.98
C PHE A 89 -1.72 -2.47 -0.48
N VAL A 90 -2.57 -2.89 -1.41
CA VAL A 90 -2.22 -3.05 -2.83
C VAL A 90 -1.69 -1.76 -3.43
N ALA A 91 -2.34 -0.64 -3.13
CA ALA A 91 -1.90 0.65 -3.66
C ALA A 91 -0.57 1.14 -3.06
N ILE A 92 -0.32 0.85 -1.78
CA ILE A 92 0.97 1.18 -1.15
C ILE A 92 2.06 0.26 -1.70
N TRP A 93 1.75 -1.01 -1.95
CA TRP A 93 2.63 -1.96 -2.61
C TRP A 93 3.06 -1.47 -4.00
N ASP A 94 2.10 -1.24 -4.89
CA ASP A 94 2.38 -0.74 -6.24
C ASP A 94 3.11 0.61 -6.21
N GLY A 95 2.66 1.52 -5.33
CA GLY A 95 3.28 2.83 -5.17
C GLY A 95 4.70 2.79 -4.61
N ALA A 96 5.08 1.76 -3.84
CA ALA A 96 6.44 1.58 -3.36
C ALA A 96 7.36 1.14 -4.50
N PHE A 97 6.94 0.15 -5.30
CA PHE A 97 7.71 -0.28 -6.48
C PHE A 97 7.88 0.84 -7.50
N ALA A 98 6.81 1.57 -7.81
CA ALA A 98 6.86 2.72 -8.71
C ALA A 98 7.83 3.83 -8.26
N ARG A 99 8.11 3.95 -6.95
CA ARG A 99 9.07 4.94 -6.42
C ARG A 99 10.50 4.40 -6.35
N MET A 100 10.68 3.13 -6.05
CA MET A 100 12.01 2.54 -5.84
C MET A 100 12.69 2.08 -7.13
N ASP A 101 11.91 1.57 -8.09
CA ASP A 101 12.37 0.98 -9.34
C ASP A 101 11.19 0.87 -10.33
N PRO A 102 10.82 1.96 -11.01
CA PRO A 102 9.65 2.01 -11.89
C PRO A 102 9.65 0.94 -12.98
N ASP A 103 10.84 0.61 -13.50
CA ASP A 103 11.02 -0.37 -14.57
C ASP A 103 11.17 -1.81 -14.05
N LEU A 104 11.12 -2.01 -12.73
CA LEU A 104 11.31 -3.31 -12.05
C LEU A 104 12.60 -4.05 -12.51
N SER A 105 13.63 -3.27 -12.80
CA SER A 105 14.90 -3.72 -13.40
C SER A 105 15.87 -4.35 -12.39
N LYS A 106 15.73 -4.04 -11.10
CA LYS A 106 16.59 -4.53 -10.03
C LYS A 106 16.30 -6.00 -9.73
N ASP A 107 17.34 -6.72 -9.31
CA ASP A 107 17.25 -8.14 -8.97
C ASP A 107 16.13 -8.43 -7.95
N GLY A 108 15.25 -9.37 -8.29
CA GLY A 108 14.11 -9.78 -7.47
C GLY A 108 12.93 -8.80 -7.40
N PHE A 109 13.01 -7.58 -7.95
CA PHE A 109 11.91 -6.60 -7.85
C PHE A 109 10.70 -7.03 -8.67
N ALA A 110 10.89 -7.45 -9.93
CA ALA A 110 9.81 -7.94 -10.77
C ALA A 110 9.11 -9.17 -10.17
N GLU A 111 9.89 -10.13 -9.66
CA GLU A 111 9.37 -11.34 -9.01
C GLU A 111 8.54 -10.99 -7.76
N ALA A 112 9.07 -10.13 -6.89
CA ALA A 112 8.36 -9.69 -5.71
C ALA A 112 7.08 -8.94 -6.08
N HIS A 113 7.14 -7.99 -7.02
CA HIS A 113 5.96 -7.26 -7.46
C HIS A 113 4.87 -8.20 -8.02
N GLN A 114 5.27 -9.18 -8.84
CA GLN A 114 4.38 -10.19 -9.43
C GLN A 114 3.83 -11.20 -8.42
N TRP A 115 4.48 -11.42 -7.29
CA TRP A 115 4.00 -12.36 -6.27
C TRP A 115 2.55 -12.08 -5.85
N LEU A 116 2.17 -10.80 -5.79
CA LEU A 116 0.82 -10.36 -5.43
C LEU A 116 -0.28 -10.86 -6.39
N GLU A 117 0.07 -11.28 -7.61
CA GLU A 117 -0.85 -11.85 -8.61
C GLU A 117 -1.56 -13.11 -8.11
N GLN A 118 -0.89 -13.91 -7.29
CA GLN A 118 -1.42 -15.20 -6.81
C GLN A 118 -2.08 -15.11 -5.43
N VAL A 119 -1.98 -13.96 -4.77
CA VAL A 119 -2.38 -13.83 -3.37
C VAL A 119 -3.88 -13.69 -3.23
N THR A 120 -4.45 -14.55 -2.39
CA THR A 120 -5.85 -14.46 -1.95
C THR A 120 -5.92 -14.34 -0.43
N VAL A 121 -6.82 -13.49 0.05
CA VAL A 121 -7.02 -13.22 1.49
C VAL A 121 -8.50 -13.33 1.84
N ASN A 122 -8.83 -13.14 3.12
CA ASN A 122 -10.21 -13.21 3.60
C ASN A 122 -10.87 -14.56 3.25
N ASN A 123 -10.21 -15.65 3.65
CA ASN A 123 -10.61 -17.04 3.38
C ASN A 123 -10.83 -17.32 1.88
N GLY A 124 -9.91 -16.84 1.03
CA GLY A 124 -9.94 -17.04 -0.41
C GLY A 124 -10.94 -16.17 -1.18
N ARG A 125 -11.69 -15.30 -0.51
CA ARG A 125 -12.75 -14.48 -1.14
C ARG A 125 -12.23 -13.26 -1.86
N LEU A 126 -11.00 -12.83 -1.58
CA LEU A 126 -10.44 -11.59 -2.11
C LEU A 126 -9.09 -11.83 -2.78
N LYS A 127 -9.03 -11.68 -4.10
CA LYS A 127 -7.77 -11.66 -4.87
C LYS A 127 -7.17 -10.27 -4.82
N LEU A 128 -5.92 -10.13 -4.37
CA LEU A 128 -5.32 -8.82 -4.09
C LEU A 128 -5.10 -7.99 -5.36
N ARG A 129 -4.51 -8.55 -6.42
CA ARG A 129 -4.27 -7.77 -7.66
C ARG A 129 -5.55 -7.15 -8.23
N GLY A 130 -6.70 -7.80 -8.09
CA GLY A 130 -7.99 -7.29 -8.59
C GLY A 130 -8.56 -6.07 -7.82
N LEU A 131 -7.85 -5.55 -6.82
CA LEU A 131 -8.27 -4.40 -6.03
C LEU A 131 -7.80 -3.05 -6.59
N GLN A 132 -6.86 -3.06 -7.54
CA GLN A 132 -6.37 -1.88 -8.25
C GLN A 132 -6.05 -2.25 -9.69
N ARG A 133 -6.28 -1.32 -10.62
CA ARG A 133 -5.89 -1.47 -12.03
C ARG A 133 -5.33 -0.15 -12.54
N MET A 134 -4.55 -0.19 -13.62
CA MET A 134 -4.19 1.03 -14.34
C MET A 134 -5.31 1.42 -15.30
N VAL A 135 -5.55 2.72 -15.45
CA VAL A 135 -6.48 3.30 -16.43
C VAL A 135 -5.82 4.50 -17.11
N GLU A 136 -6.31 4.85 -18.31
CA GLU A 136 -5.93 6.09 -18.96
C GLU A 136 -6.28 7.29 -18.07
N SER A 137 -5.36 8.23 -18.00
CA SER A 137 -5.57 9.47 -17.26
C SER A 137 -6.48 10.43 -18.03
N PRO A 138 -7.36 11.18 -17.34
CA PRO A 138 -8.10 12.27 -17.96
C PRO A 138 -7.19 13.47 -18.31
N ALA A 139 -5.95 13.53 -17.81
CA ALA A 139 -4.93 14.53 -18.13
C ALA A 139 -3.62 13.83 -18.57
N PRO A 140 -3.60 13.15 -19.74
CA PRO A 140 -2.48 12.33 -20.17
C PRO A 140 -1.18 13.11 -20.40
N GLN A 141 -1.28 14.43 -20.62
CA GLN A 141 -0.15 15.34 -20.78
C GLN A 141 0.69 15.52 -19.51
N ILE A 142 0.10 15.27 -18.32
CA ILE A 142 0.79 15.39 -17.03
C ILE A 142 1.16 14.00 -16.51
N CYS A 143 0.19 13.08 -16.55
CA CYS A 143 0.34 11.72 -16.09
C CYS A 143 -0.40 10.82 -17.08
N PRO A 144 0.27 9.97 -17.87
CA PRO A 144 -0.38 9.19 -18.93
C PRO A 144 -1.43 8.19 -18.42
N CYS A 145 -1.16 7.56 -17.28
CA CYS A 145 -1.99 6.51 -16.69
C CYS A 145 -2.10 6.70 -15.19
N LEU A 146 -3.27 6.44 -14.62
CA LEU A 146 -3.51 6.50 -13.19
C LEU A 146 -3.82 5.10 -12.63
N PRO A 147 -3.33 4.77 -11.42
CA PRO A 147 -3.89 3.65 -10.69
C PRO A 147 -5.34 3.96 -10.33
N LEU A 148 -6.25 3.00 -10.41
CA LEU A 148 -7.65 3.14 -10.01
C LEU A 148 -8.04 1.98 -9.11
N ARG A 149 -8.34 2.32 -7.85
CA ARG A 149 -8.80 1.35 -6.86
C ARG A 149 -10.21 0.85 -7.19
N ARG A 150 -10.52 -0.38 -6.80
CA ARG A 150 -11.88 -0.92 -6.88
C ARG A 150 -12.80 -0.33 -5.82
N HIS A 151 -12.24 0.03 -4.67
CA HIS A 151 -12.96 0.59 -3.52
C HIS A 151 -12.30 1.88 -3.04
N CYS A 152 -13.10 2.83 -2.53
CA CYS A 152 -12.59 4.07 -1.97
C CYS A 152 -11.76 3.78 -0.71
N CYS A 153 -10.59 4.41 -0.59
CA CYS A 153 -9.69 4.29 0.55
C CYS A 153 -10.18 5.03 1.81
N LEU A 154 -11.25 5.83 1.69
CA LEU A 154 -11.80 6.72 2.71
C LEU A 154 -10.84 7.81 3.22
N HIS A 155 -9.70 8.02 2.54
CA HIS A 155 -8.72 9.03 2.93
C HIS A 155 -9.32 10.44 3.04
N TYR A 156 -10.24 10.78 2.14
CA TYR A 156 -10.95 12.06 2.16
C TYR A 156 -11.75 12.32 3.45
N GLN A 157 -12.10 11.27 4.22
CA GLN A 157 -12.81 11.41 5.50
C GLN A 157 -11.86 11.66 6.67
N LEU A 158 -10.55 11.59 6.45
CA LEU A 158 -9.53 11.83 7.47
C LEU A 158 -9.07 13.29 7.50
N HIS A 159 -9.59 14.12 6.60
CA HIS A 159 -9.21 15.53 6.48
C HIS A 159 -10.44 16.40 6.70
N GLU A 160 -10.27 17.43 7.53
CA GLU A 160 -11.28 18.47 7.66
C GLU A 160 -11.38 19.26 6.35
N PRO A 161 -12.59 19.61 5.88
CA PRO A 161 -12.74 20.48 4.73
C PRO A 161 -12.08 21.84 4.98
N VAL A 162 -11.22 22.26 4.07
CA VAL A 162 -10.61 23.60 4.09
C VAL A 162 -11.36 24.47 3.09
N GLU A 163 -11.86 25.62 3.53
CA GLU A 163 -12.57 26.55 2.67
C GLU A 163 -11.72 26.98 1.47
N GLY A 164 -12.31 26.96 0.27
CA GLY A 164 -11.61 27.30 -0.98
C GLY A 164 -10.67 26.22 -1.51
N GLN A 165 -10.51 25.08 -0.83
CA GLN A 165 -9.70 23.96 -1.33
C GLN A 165 -10.58 22.76 -1.74
N PRO A 166 -10.18 22.01 -2.78
CA PRO A 166 -10.87 20.77 -3.12
C PRO A 166 -10.70 19.73 -1.99
N PRO A 167 -11.64 18.78 -1.85
CA PRO A 167 -11.48 17.66 -0.93
C PRO A 167 -10.19 16.87 -1.22
N VAL A 168 -9.51 16.39 -0.18
CA VAL A 168 -8.29 15.59 -0.35
C VAL A 168 -8.63 14.20 -0.88
N LEU A 169 -8.53 14.04 -2.20
CA LEU A 169 -8.65 12.77 -2.91
C LEU A 169 -7.25 12.18 -3.17
N CYS A 170 -7.09 10.88 -2.97
CA CYS A 170 -5.87 10.22 -3.44
C CYS A 170 -5.88 10.14 -4.98
N GLU A 171 -4.69 10.06 -5.57
CA GLU A 171 -4.53 9.86 -7.01
C GLU A 171 -5.34 8.66 -7.53
N SER A 172 -5.39 7.56 -6.77
CA SER A 172 -6.11 6.35 -7.17
C SER A 172 -7.60 6.32 -6.84
N CYS A 173 -8.20 7.48 -6.57
CA CYS A 173 -9.52 7.58 -5.94
C CYS A 173 -10.66 7.34 -6.93
N PRO A 174 -11.58 6.39 -6.66
CA PRO A 174 -12.79 6.23 -7.45
C PRO A 174 -13.76 7.41 -7.38
N LYS A 175 -13.59 8.34 -6.43
CA LYS A 175 -14.39 9.57 -6.41
C LYS A 175 -13.87 10.58 -7.43
N LEU A 176 -12.55 10.71 -7.59
CA LEU A 176 -11.94 11.55 -8.62
C LEU A 176 -12.48 11.16 -10.00
N HIS A 177 -12.40 9.87 -10.35
CA HIS A 177 -12.90 9.35 -11.63
C HIS A 177 -14.42 9.48 -11.86
N ARG A 178 -15.20 9.87 -10.84
CA ARG A 178 -16.65 10.11 -10.97
C ARG A 178 -17.00 11.60 -11.06
N LEU A 179 -16.03 12.49 -10.88
CA LEU A 179 -16.23 13.93 -11.07
C LEU A 179 -16.40 14.24 -12.58
N PRO A 180 -16.97 15.41 -12.94
CA PRO A 180 -16.90 15.93 -14.30
C PRO A 180 -15.45 15.99 -14.81
N LEU A 181 -15.23 15.75 -16.10
CA LEU A 181 -13.89 15.67 -16.70
C LEU A 181 -13.03 16.91 -16.40
N ALA A 182 -13.61 18.11 -16.48
CA ALA A 182 -12.91 19.36 -16.19
C ALA A 182 -12.39 19.42 -14.74
N GLU A 183 -13.17 18.93 -13.77
CA GLU A 183 -12.76 18.85 -12.37
C GLU A 183 -11.67 17.79 -12.16
N GLN A 184 -11.75 16.65 -12.87
CA GLN A 184 -10.70 15.65 -12.84
C GLN A 184 -9.36 16.22 -13.32
N VAL A 185 -9.36 16.89 -14.47
CA VAL A 185 -8.17 17.52 -15.05
C VAL A 185 -7.63 18.59 -14.11
N SER A 186 -8.50 19.49 -13.60
CA SER A 186 -8.09 20.53 -12.66
C SER A 186 -7.49 19.96 -11.37
N TYR A 187 -8.05 18.88 -10.83
CA TYR A 187 -7.52 18.22 -9.63
C TYR A 187 -6.16 17.57 -9.90
N LEU A 188 -5.97 16.96 -11.07
CA LEU A 188 -4.69 16.37 -11.45
C LEU A 188 -3.59 17.42 -11.60
N HIS A 189 -3.88 18.57 -12.23
CA HIS A 189 -2.96 19.70 -12.23
C HIS A 189 -2.60 20.13 -10.79
N TYR A 190 -3.59 20.28 -9.92
CA TYR A 190 -3.37 20.69 -8.52
C TYR A 190 -2.45 19.76 -7.71
N ILE A 191 -2.43 18.45 -7.99
CA ILE A 191 -1.59 17.50 -7.22
C ILE A 191 -0.24 17.21 -7.87
N TYR A 192 -0.03 17.59 -9.14
CA TYR A 192 1.17 17.28 -9.90
C TYR A 192 2.02 18.51 -10.26
N GLU A 193 1.45 19.72 -10.23
CA GLU A 193 2.11 21.00 -10.52
C GLU A 193 2.13 21.91 -9.28
#